data_AF-A0A9N8W6R5-F1
#
_entry.id   AF-A0A9N8W6R5-F1
#
_cell.length_a   1.000
_cell.length_b   1.000
_cell.length_c   1.000
_cell.angle_alpha   90.00
_cell.angle_beta   90.00
_cell.angle_gamma   90.00
#
_symmetry.space_group_name_H-M   'P 1'
#
loop_
_entity.id
_entity.type
_entity.pdbx_description
1 polymer ?
#
loop_
_entity_poly.entity_id
_entity_poly.type
_entity_poly.pdbx_seq_one_letter_code
_entity_poly.pdbx_strand_id
1 'polypeptide(L)'
;MANWSSEEDVVLIELNARGFGWNYIARVLNTTKTPHDCAARWNNVLRPGINDESPFDLIERTTLNELYQTHGARWSRIASHLGRSPRAVKEMWLQMQMEPE
;
A
#
# COMPACT_ATOMS: atom_id res chain seq x y z
N MET A 1 -2.13 -13.49 4.92
CA MET A 1 -1.18 -12.49 4.38
C MET A 1 0.07 -13.24 3.97
N ALA A 2 0.56 -13.08 2.73
CA ALA A 2 1.83 -13.70 2.35
C ALA A 2 2.92 -13.13 3.25
N ASN A 3 3.65 -13.99 3.95
CA ASN A 3 4.74 -13.58 4.84
C ASN A 3 5.91 -13.14 3.95
N TRP A 4 6.15 -11.83 3.89
CA TRP A 4 7.32 -11.25 3.25
C TRP A 4 8.41 -11.13 4.31
N SER A 5 9.60 -11.66 4.02
CA SER A 5 10.75 -11.47 4.89
C SER A 5 11.48 -10.17 4.57
N SER A 6 12.28 -9.69 5.52
CA SER A 6 13.11 -8.50 5.32
C SER A 6 14.11 -8.70 4.16
N GLU A 7 14.62 -9.91 3.95
CA GLU A 7 15.51 -10.23 2.83
C GLU A 7 14.77 -10.13 1.49
N GLU A 8 13.55 -10.66 1.40
CA GLU A 8 12.71 -10.52 0.20
C GLU A 8 12.40 -9.05 -0.10
N ASP A 9 12.11 -8.25 0.93
CA ASP A 9 11.85 -6.82 0.79
C ASP A 9 13.08 -6.05 0.29
N VAL A 10 14.28 -6.34 0.83
CA VAL A 10 15.54 -5.73 0.39
C VAL A 10 15.82 -6.02 -1.08
N VAL A 11 15.70 -7.28 -1.50
CA VAL A 11 15.90 -7.67 -2.91
C VAL A 11 14.89 -6.97 -3.81
N LEU A 12 13.63 -6.90 -3.38
CA LEU A 12 12.57 -6.22 -4.15
C LEU A 12 12.88 -4.73 -4.30
N ILE A 13 13.25 -4.04 -3.23
CA ILE A 13 13.61 -2.62 -3.24
C ILE A 13 14.80 -2.37 -4.18
N GLU A 14 15.88 -3.13 -4.02
CA GLU A 14 17.11 -2.96 -4.79
C GLU A 14 16.88 -3.15 -6.30
N LEU A 15 16.19 -4.23 -6.69
CA LEU A 15 15.95 -4.51 -8.10
C LEU A 15 14.94 -3.53 -8.71
N ASN A 16 13.92 -3.12 -7.97
CA ASN A 16 12.98 -2.13 -8.47
C ASN A 16 13.65 -0.75 -8.63
N ALA A 17 14.55 -0.36 -7.70
CA ALA A 17 15.33 0.87 -7.81
C ALA A 17 16.28 0.87 -9.03
N ARG A 18 16.75 -0.30 -9.45
CA ARG A 18 17.54 -0.49 -10.68
C ARG A 18 16.68 -0.51 -11.96
N GLY A 19 15.36 -0.42 -11.86
CA GLY A 19 14.43 -0.38 -12.99
C GLY A 19 14.08 -1.76 -13.57
N PHE A 20 14.33 -2.85 -12.84
CA PHE A 20 13.91 -4.19 -13.29
C PHE A 20 12.40 -4.37 -13.19
N GLY A 21 11.81 -5.06 -14.17
CA GLY A 21 10.38 -5.38 -14.16
C GLY A 21 10.02 -6.50 -13.18
N TRP A 22 8.76 -6.52 -12.71
CA TRP A 22 8.25 -7.49 -11.73
C TRP A 22 8.47 -8.96 -12.09
N ASN A 23 8.42 -9.29 -13.39
CA ASN A 23 8.71 -10.64 -13.87
C ASN A 23 10.14 -11.10 -13.56
N TYR A 24 11.10 -10.19 -13.69
CA TYR A 24 12.49 -10.48 -13.37
C TYR A 24 12.68 -10.56 -11.85
N ILE A 25 12.12 -9.61 -11.12
CA ILE A 25 12.21 -9.55 -9.65
C ILE A 25 11.66 -10.83 -9.01
N ALA A 26 10.47 -11.29 -9.42
CA ALA A 26 9.87 -12.52 -8.91
C ALA A 26 10.75 -13.76 -9.15
N ARG A 27 11.44 -13.82 -10.30
CA ARG A 27 12.39 -14.90 -10.60
C ARG A 27 13.63 -14.84 -9.73
N VAL A 28 14.16 -13.64 -9.46
CA VAL A 28 15.36 -13.47 -8.62
C VAL A 28 15.09 -13.76 -7.16
N LEU A 29 13.90 -13.40 -6.65
CA LEU A 29 13.47 -13.77 -5.30
C LEU A 29 13.46 -15.30 -5.12
N ASN A 30 13.27 -16.06 -6.20
CA ASN A 30 13.30 -17.53 -6.23
C ASN A 30 12.42 -18.18 -5.14
N THR A 31 11.30 -17.53 -4.82
CA THR A 31 10.31 -17.96 -3.83
C THR A 31 8.97 -18.22 -4.53
N THR A 32 7.92 -18.50 -3.75
CA THR A 32 6.56 -18.67 -4.28
C THR A 32 5.89 -17.33 -4.69
N LYS A 33 6.60 -16.21 -4.59
CA LYS A 33 6.08 -14.87 -4.91
C LYS A 33 5.94 -14.69 -6.41
N THR A 34 4.76 -14.28 -6.85
CA THR A 34 4.49 -13.97 -8.26
C THR A 34 4.86 -12.52 -8.59
N PRO A 35 4.97 -12.16 -9.89
CA PRO A 35 5.14 -10.77 -10.30
C PRO A 35 4.03 -9.84 -9.78
N HIS A 36 2.80 -10.36 -9.70
CA HIS A 36 1.68 -9.66 -9.09
C HIS A 36 1.91 -9.38 -7.60
N ASP A 37 2.39 -10.37 -6.85
CA ASP A 37 2.69 -10.21 -5.42
C ASP A 37 3.81 -9.18 -5.19
N CYS A 38 4.84 -9.17 -6.05
CA CYS A 38 5.92 -8.20 -5.98
C CYS A 38 5.40 -6.76 -6.19
N ALA A 39 4.58 -6.56 -7.22
CA ALA A 39 3.96 -5.26 -7.48
C ALA A 39 3.04 -4.83 -6.34
N ALA A 40 2.27 -5.75 -5.75
CA ALA A 40 1.42 -5.46 -4.61
C ALA A 40 2.23 -5.10 -3.36
N ARG A 41 3.31 -5.82 -3.05
CA ARG A 41 4.19 -5.52 -1.91
C ARG A 41 4.84 -4.15 -2.04
N TRP A 42 5.34 -3.82 -3.23
CA TRP A 42 5.91 -2.49 -3.48
C TRP A 42 4.88 -1.39 -3.27
N ASN A 43 3.73 -1.46 -3.96
CA ASN A 43 2.74 -0.38 -3.94
C ASN A 43 2.00 -0.23 -2.61
N ASN A 44 2.00 -1.27 -1.77
CA ASN A 44 1.27 -1.25 -0.50
C ASN A 44 2.16 -1.07 0.72
N VAL A 45 3.46 -1.39 0.65
CA VAL A 45 4.32 -1.44 1.83
C VAL A 45 5.68 -0.79 1.60
N LEU A 46 6.38 -1.13 0.51
CA LEU A 46 7.81 -0.76 0.38
C LEU A 46 8.06 0.55 -0.37
N ARG A 47 7.08 1.07 -1.11
CA ARG A 47 7.26 2.31 -1.88
C ARG A 47 7.57 3.48 -0.92
N PRO A 48 8.65 4.23 -1.16
CA PRO A 48 8.96 5.42 -0.39
C PRO A 48 7.78 6.41 -0.38
N GLY A 49 7.41 6.89 0.81
CA GLY A 49 6.28 7.80 1.00
C GLY A 49 4.95 7.14 1.34
N ILE A 50 4.91 5.83 1.61
CA ILE A 50 3.76 5.18 2.25
C ILE A 50 3.88 5.34 3.76
N ASN A 51 3.02 6.16 4.37
CA ASN A 51 3.01 6.41 5.81
C ASN A 51 2.12 5.42 6.59
N ASP A 52 2.04 4.15 6.20
CA ASP A 52 1.11 3.18 6.82
C ASP A 52 1.37 2.91 8.31
N GLU A 53 2.57 3.19 8.82
CA GLU A 53 2.94 2.95 10.22
C GLU A 53 2.43 4.03 11.19
N SER A 54 2.08 5.22 10.69
CA SER A 54 1.58 6.32 11.53
C SER A 54 0.05 6.26 11.67
N PRO A 55 -0.55 6.69 12.79
CA PRO A 55 -2.00 6.86 12.87
C PRO A 55 -2.50 7.84 11.81
N PHE A 56 -3.75 7.71 11.36
CA PHE A 56 -4.38 8.76 10.56
C PHE A 56 -4.73 9.94 11.45
N ASP A 57 -4.24 11.12 11.08
CA ASP A 57 -4.62 12.36 11.76
C ASP A 57 -6.04 12.82 11.37
N LEU A 58 -6.54 13.86 12.06
CA LEU A 58 -7.88 14.38 11.82
C LEU A 58 -8.05 14.97 10.41
N ILE A 59 -6.99 15.54 9.85
CA ILE A 59 -7.00 16.15 8.51
C ILE A 59 -7.10 15.03 7.46
N GLU A 60 -6.31 13.97 7.60
CA GLU A 60 -6.34 12.78 6.74
C GLU A 60 -7.71 12.09 6.81
N ARG A 61 -8.33 11.98 7.99
CA ARG A 61 -9.68 11.42 8.14
C ARG A 61 -10.74 12.29 7.44
N THR A 62 -10.65 13.61 7.61
CA THR A 62 -11.57 14.55 6.94
C THR A 62 -11.41 14.47 5.42
N THR A 63 -10.16 14.51 4.94
CA THR A 63 -9.81 14.39 3.52
C THR A 63 -10.25 13.04 2.95
N LEU A 64 -10.09 11.95 3.70
CA LEU A 64 -10.57 10.61 3.33
C LEU A 64 -12.08 10.63 3.09
N ASN A 65 -12.86 11.24 3.99
CA ASN A 65 -14.30 11.36 3.83
C ASN A 65 -14.67 12.15 2.57
N GLU A 66 -14.07 13.33 2.35
CA GLU A 66 -14.31 14.16 1.17
C GLU A 66 -13.98 13.43 -0.15
N LEU A 67 -12.82 12.75 -0.18
CA LEU A 67 -12.39 11.98 -1.33
C LEU A 67 -13.31 10.77 -1.58
N TYR A 68 -13.81 10.13 -0.52
CA TYR A 68 -14.79 9.05 -0.66
C TYR A 68 -16.12 9.55 -1.22
N GLN A 69 -16.63 10.71 -0.77
CA GLN A 69 -17.83 11.32 -1.36
C GLN A 69 -17.64 11.64 -2.85
N THR A 70 -16.42 12.03 -3.25
CA THR A 70 -16.10 12.41 -4.63
C THR A 70 -15.82 11.20 -5.54
N HIS A 71 -15.19 10.15 -5.01
CA HIS A 71 -14.65 9.04 -5.81
C HIS A 71 -15.24 7.66 -5.49
N GLY A 72 -16.03 7.53 -4.42
CA GLY A 72 -16.50 6.25 -3.89
C GLY A 72 -15.35 5.35 -3.42
N ALA A 73 -15.55 4.03 -3.47
CA ALA A 73 -14.59 3.02 -3.02
C ALA A 73 -13.35 2.84 -3.93
N ARG A 74 -12.87 3.90 -4.57
CA ARG A 74 -11.66 3.92 -5.41
C ARG A 74 -10.41 4.10 -4.56
N TRP A 75 -10.13 3.14 -3.69
CA TRP A 75 -9.08 3.23 -2.67
C TRP A 75 -7.70 3.56 -3.24
N SER A 76 -7.30 3.01 -4.38
CA SER A 76 -6.01 3.34 -5.01
C SER A 76 -5.87 4.82 -5.36
N ARG A 77 -6.97 5.46 -5.78
CA ARG A 77 -6.98 6.89 -6.09
C ARG A 77 -6.91 7.71 -4.80
N ILE A 78 -7.71 7.36 -3.80
CA ILE A 78 -7.75 8.06 -2.51
C ILE A 78 -6.39 7.95 -1.79
N ALA A 79 -5.83 6.75 -1.72
CA ALA A 79 -4.51 6.45 -1.19
C ALA A 79 -3.39 7.29 -1.82
N SER A 80 -3.46 7.50 -3.14
CA SER A 80 -2.48 8.34 -3.83
C SER A 80 -2.54 9.80 -3.40
N HIS A 81 -3.70 10.31 -2.96
CA HIS A 81 -3.84 11.68 -2.43
C HIS A 81 -3.38 11.78 -0.97
N LEU A 82 -3.59 10.73 -0.18
CA LEU A 82 -3.24 10.71 1.25
C LEU A 82 -1.79 10.28 1.52
N GLY A 83 -1.05 9.78 0.53
CA GLY A 83 0.29 9.22 0.77
C GLY A 83 0.25 7.96 1.65
N ARG A 84 -0.85 7.21 1.60
CA ARG A 84 -1.09 5.97 2.35
C ARG A 84 -1.26 4.82 1.38
N SER A 85 -1.23 3.57 1.86
CA SER A 85 -1.61 2.44 1.02
C SER A 85 -3.12 2.34 0.85
N PRO A 86 -3.63 1.78 -0.26
CA PRO A 86 -5.05 1.53 -0.46
C PRO A 86 -5.65 0.66 0.65
N ARG A 87 -4.85 -0.24 1.24
CA ARG A 87 -5.25 -1.09 2.36
C ARG A 87 -5.51 -0.25 3.61
N ALA A 88 -4.54 0.59 4.00
CA ALA A 88 -4.64 1.43 5.19
C ALA A 88 -5.82 2.40 5.09
N VAL A 89 -6.03 3.00 3.90
CA VAL A 89 -7.18 3.88 3.65
C VAL A 89 -8.52 3.15 3.81
N LYS A 90 -8.64 1.94 3.24
CA LYS A 90 -9.86 1.13 3.38
C LYS A 90 -10.12 0.74 4.82
N GLU A 91 -9.09 0.33 5.56
CA GLU A 91 -9.18 -0.04 6.97
C GLU A 91 -9.60 1.15 7.84
N MET A 92 -8.99 2.32 7.63
CA MET A 92 -9.38 3.56 8.32
C MET A 92 -10.82 3.96 8.01
N TRP A 93 -11.25 3.87 6.74
CA TRP A 93 -12.65 4.13 6.38
C TRP A 93 -13.61 3.22 7.14
N LEU A 94 -13.33 1.92 7.20
CA LEU A 94 -14.16 0.97 7.95
C LEU A 94 -14.17 1.28 9.45
N GLN A 95 -13.02 1.68 10.03
CA GLN A 95 -12.93 2.11 11.42
C GLN A 95 -13.83 3.34 11.69
N MET A 96 -13.79 4.35 10.82
CA MET A 96 -14.64 5.55 10.94
C MET A 96 -16.14 5.23 10.90
N GLN A 97 -16.56 4.16 10.22
CA GLN A 97 -17.97 3.72 10.19
C GLN A 97 -18.38 2.91 11.43
N MET A 98 -17.41 2.41 12.21
CA MET A 98 -17.64 1.56 13.37
C MET A 98 -17.57 2.32 14.71
N GLU A 99 -17.16 3.59 14.73
CA GLU A 99 -17.24 4.45 15.92
C GLU A 99 -18.69 4.98 16.02
N PRO A 100 -19.54 4.45 16.92
CA PRO A 100 -20.83 5.06 17.18
C PRO A 100 -20.60 6.34 18.00
N GLU A 101 -21.35 7.40 17.69
CA GLU A 101 -21.49 8.58 18.57
C GLU A 101 -21.91 8.20 20.00
#